data_AF-A0A960XKI0-F1
#
_entry.id   AF-A0A960XKI0-F1
#
_cell.length_a   1.000
_cell.length_b   1.000
_cell.length_c   1.000
_cell.angle_alpha   90.00
_cell.angle_beta   90.00
_cell.angle_gamma   90.00
#
_symmetry.space_group_name_H-M   'P 1'
#
loop_
_entity.id
_entity.type
_entity.pdbx_description
1 polymer ?
#
loop_
_entity_poly.entity_id
_entity_poly.type
_entity_poly.pdbx_seq_one_letter_code
_entity_poly.pdbx_strand_id
1 'polypeptide(L)'
;MLAILTMLMVPTAGLLIRRAVELRQREEARQMERIGDAFRRAVAADRQAPATNVAAWVPFVASHLGSGDDLSGTNRGGGARILVYDPRLNLANLNLGEVEPAELPAGLVFQQGPNGVATVTHPRLVVVSCLQAGWPTAALNTEAGFDSLWNREAHQLPETWPAGWPRDPEDLFIERVDLADLFHQVTLNNVDGYTAAPYAFLNRGLSGNAETNSIPVGASPISTHLLHSTPIRLDYAGGTLSQALVLITEPASYTFEGGRWNRRAISGVSGACGELGQQVERFLSRSDWGVTDLGTNPSTVVLGMFDLLKGGTDWAASGFGASGGDSQWQAPAARFLYDAAPQLMLSSWDLIDE
;
A
#
# COMPACT_ATOMS: atom_id res chain seq x y z
N MET A 1 -56.32 29.82 -35.69
CA MET A 1 -55.28 28.78 -35.84
C MET A 1 -54.02 29.07 -35.03
N LEU A 2 -53.49 30.32 -35.02
CA LEU A 2 -52.29 30.67 -34.23
C LEU A 2 -52.46 30.42 -32.71
N ALA A 3 -53.62 30.74 -32.14
CA ALA A 3 -53.88 30.60 -30.70
C ALA A 3 -53.86 29.14 -30.20
N ILE A 4 -54.23 28.17 -31.06
CA ILE A 4 -54.26 26.74 -30.73
C ILE A 4 -52.85 26.15 -30.77
N LEU A 5 -52.00 26.62 -31.70
CA LEU A 5 -50.59 26.25 -31.78
C LEU A 5 -49.78 26.80 -30.59
N THR A 6 -50.09 27.99 -30.10
CA THR A 6 -49.48 28.52 -28.87
C THR A 6 -49.95 27.79 -27.61
N MET A 7 -51.20 27.32 -27.55
CA MET A 7 -51.73 26.63 -26.37
C MET A 7 -51.20 25.19 -26.22
N LEU A 8 -50.85 24.52 -27.32
CA LEU A 8 -50.27 23.17 -27.31
C LEU A 8 -48.75 23.13 -27.07
N MET A 9 -48.04 24.23 -27.36
CA MET A 9 -46.58 24.36 -27.18
C MET A 9 -46.17 24.59 -25.72
N VAL A 10 -47.01 25.22 -24.91
CA VAL A 10 -46.70 25.55 -23.50
C VAL A 10 -46.50 24.31 -22.60
N PRO A 11 -47.37 23.27 -22.62
CA PRO A 11 -47.18 22.10 -21.75
C PRO A 11 -46.01 21.19 -22.18
N THR A 12 -45.66 21.17 -23.47
CA THR A 12 -44.56 20.34 -23.99
C THR A 12 -43.19 20.96 -23.71
N ALA A 13 -43.08 22.31 -23.75
CA ALA A 13 -41.88 23.02 -23.36
C ALA A 13 -41.46 22.73 -21.91
N GLY A 14 -42.42 22.69 -20.97
CA GLY A 14 -42.15 22.38 -19.56
C GLY A 14 -41.55 20.99 -19.35
N LEU A 15 -42.04 19.97 -20.06
CA LEU A 15 -41.51 18.61 -20.00
C LEU A 15 -40.11 18.50 -20.60
N LEU A 16 -39.84 19.21 -21.71
CA LEU A 16 -38.52 19.25 -22.34
C LEU A 16 -37.49 19.94 -21.44
N ILE A 17 -37.86 21.03 -20.78
CA ILE A 17 -37.00 21.74 -19.82
C ILE A 17 -36.65 20.82 -18.64
N ARG A 18 -37.65 20.18 -18.03
CA ARG A 18 -37.42 19.26 -16.91
C ARG A 18 -36.51 18.11 -17.30
N ARG A 19 -36.74 17.51 -18.48
CA ARG A 19 -35.89 16.43 -18.99
C ARG A 19 -34.47 16.90 -19.29
N ALA A 20 -34.29 18.13 -19.77
CA ALA A 20 -32.97 18.71 -19.99
C ALA A 20 -32.20 18.93 -18.67
N VAL A 21 -32.90 19.39 -17.62
CA VAL A 21 -32.33 19.53 -16.27
C VAL A 21 -31.91 18.18 -15.71
N GLU A 22 -32.79 17.18 -15.74
CA GLU A 22 -32.50 15.82 -15.26
C GLU A 22 -31.31 15.18 -16.01
N LEU A 23 -31.20 15.43 -17.33
CA LEU A 23 -30.04 14.96 -18.11
C LEU A 23 -28.74 15.63 -17.66
N ARG A 24 -28.78 16.95 -17.39
CA ARG A 24 -27.61 17.69 -16.92
C ARG A 24 -27.17 17.22 -15.54
N GLN A 25 -28.11 16.99 -14.64
CA GLN A 25 -27.85 16.45 -13.30
C GLN A 25 -27.21 15.05 -13.36
N ARG A 26 -27.74 14.17 -14.22
CA ARG A 26 -27.18 12.81 -14.40
C ARG A 26 -25.78 12.83 -15.00
N GLU A 27 -25.51 13.73 -15.94
CA GLU A 27 -24.19 13.88 -16.53
C GLU A 27 -23.19 14.38 -15.49
N GLU A 28 -23.56 15.39 -14.69
CA GLU A 28 -22.69 15.91 -13.63
C GLU A 28 -22.39 14.86 -12.57
N ALA A 29 -23.40 14.09 -12.13
CA ALA A 29 -23.19 12.99 -11.19
C ALA A 29 -22.16 11.97 -11.69
N ARG A 30 -22.27 11.53 -12.95
CA ARG A 30 -21.30 10.61 -13.58
C ARG A 30 -19.92 11.23 -13.71
N GLN A 31 -19.85 12.51 -13.99
CA GLN A 31 -18.58 13.22 -14.13
C GLN A 31 -17.87 13.34 -12.78
N MET A 32 -18.62 13.62 -11.72
CA MET A 32 -18.12 13.69 -10.34
C MET A 32 -17.57 12.35 -9.87
N GLU A 33 -18.28 11.25 -10.10
CA GLU A 33 -17.81 9.89 -9.81
C GLU A 33 -16.46 9.60 -10.52
N ARG A 34 -16.38 9.92 -11.82
CA ARG A 34 -15.14 9.74 -12.59
C ARG A 34 -13.99 10.61 -12.10
N ILE A 35 -14.28 11.84 -11.66
CA ILE A 35 -13.29 12.73 -11.04
C ILE A 35 -12.78 12.12 -9.74
N GLY A 36 -13.66 11.58 -8.89
CA GLY A 36 -13.28 10.88 -7.66
C GLY A 36 -12.33 9.71 -7.94
N ASP A 37 -12.69 8.84 -8.88
CA ASP A 37 -11.87 7.69 -9.28
C ASP A 37 -10.53 8.11 -9.90
N ALA A 38 -10.53 9.14 -10.75
CA ALA A 38 -9.30 9.67 -11.33
C ALA A 38 -8.39 10.28 -10.26
N PHE A 39 -8.95 10.96 -9.26
CA PHE A 39 -8.20 11.50 -8.14
C PHE A 39 -7.51 10.38 -7.35
N ARG A 40 -8.23 9.32 -7.00
CA ARG A 40 -7.68 8.16 -6.29
C ARG A 40 -6.52 7.53 -7.07
N ARG A 41 -6.71 7.32 -8.37
CA ARG A 41 -5.68 6.78 -9.26
C ARG A 41 -4.46 7.68 -9.35
N ALA A 42 -4.67 8.99 -9.49
CA ALA A 42 -3.58 9.96 -9.54
C ALA A 42 -2.75 9.97 -8.25
N VAL A 43 -3.40 9.96 -7.08
CA VAL A 43 -2.71 9.87 -5.77
C VAL A 43 -1.89 8.59 -5.66
N ALA A 44 -2.47 7.45 -6.05
CA ALA A 44 -1.79 6.17 -5.99
C ALA A 44 -0.62 6.07 -6.99
N ALA A 45 -0.78 6.59 -8.22
CA ALA A 45 0.24 6.50 -9.27
C ALA A 45 1.40 7.48 -9.02
N ASP A 46 1.09 8.75 -8.77
CA ASP A 46 2.07 9.82 -8.68
C ASP A 46 2.67 9.98 -7.26
N ARG A 47 2.15 9.22 -6.29
CA ARG A 47 2.62 9.23 -4.89
C ARG A 47 2.50 10.59 -4.21
N GLN A 48 1.54 11.40 -4.65
CA GLN A 48 1.37 12.78 -4.22
C GLN A 48 -0.10 13.18 -4.16
N ALA A 49 -0.42 14.20 -3.35
CA ALA A 49 -1.72 14.85 -3.35
C ALA A 49 -1.54 16.35 -3.69
N PRO A 50 -2.37 16.91 -4.60
CA PRO A 50 -2.24 18.28 -5.08
C PRO A 50 -2.81 19.30 -4.10
N ALA A 51 -2.42 20.55 -4.25
CA ALA A 51 -3.06 21.67 -3.54
C ALA A 51 -4.52 21.86 -3.96
N THR A 52 -5.34 22.42 -3.07
CA THR A 52 -6.78 22.68 -3.29
C THR A 52 -7.05 23.76 -4.33
N ASN A 53 -6.06 24.55 -4.70
CA ASN A 53 -6.20 25.56 -5.75
C ASN A 53 -6.40 24.90 -7.13
N VAL A 54 -7.25 25.53 -7.95
CA VAL A 54 -7.66 25.02 -9.27
C VAL A 54 -6.45 24.74 -10.17
N ALA A 55 -5.41 25.57 -10.10
CA ALA A 55 -4.21 25.41 -10.93
C ALA A 55 -3.39 24.15 -10.58
N ALA A 56 -3.55 23.59 -9.38
CA ALA A 56 -2.83 22.39 -8.95
C ALA A 56 -3.64 21.11 -9.13
N TRP A 57 -4.87 21.03 -8.61
CA TRP A 57 -5.61 19.76 -8.60
C TRP A 57 -6.25 19.42 -9.95
N VAL A 58 -6.66 20.41 -10.74
CA VAL A 58 -7.30 20.18 -12.04
C VAL A 58 -6.38 19.43 -13.01
N PRO A 59 -5.16 19.91 -13.32
CA PRO A 59 -4.25 19.18 -14.22
C PRO A 59 -3.81 17.83 -13.64
N PHE A 60 -3.71 17.74 -12.31
CA PHE A 60 -3.38 16.50 -11.61
C PHE A 60 -4.43 15.40 -11.84
N VAL A 61 -5.72 15.74 -11.76
CA VAL A 61 -6.81 14.80 -12.03
C VAL A 61 -7.00 14.57 -13.53
N ALA A 62 -6.91 15.62 -14.34
CA ALA A 62 -7.17 15.54 -15.78
C ALA A 62 -6.24 14.55 -16.49
N SER A 63 -4.96 14.50 -16.10
CA SER A 63 -3.98 13.54 -16.63
C SER A 63 -4.38 12.07 -16.43
N HIS A 64 -5.16 11.77 -15.38
CA HIS A 64 -5.63 10.42 -15.05
C HIS A 64 -7.08 10.15 -15.46
N LEU A 65 -7.85 11.21 -15.69
CA LEU A 65 -9.22 11.14 -16.20
C LEU A 65 -9.25 10.84 -17.72
N GLY A 66 -8.18 11.19 -18.44
CA GLY A 66 -8.11 11.05 -19.90
C GLY A 66 -8.98 12.05 -20.64
N SER A 67 -9.32 13.17 -19.99
CA SER A 67 -10.11 14.27 -20.53
C SER A 67 -9.40 15.61 -20.29
N GLY A 68 -9.80 16.67 -21.01
CA GLY A 68 -9.21 18.00 -20.83
C GLY A 68 -9.51 18.62 -19.46
N ASP A 69 -8.62 19.51 -19.02
CA ASP A 69 -8.64 20.24 -17.72
C ASP A 69 -9.97 20.95 -17.45
N ASP A 70 -10.61 21.52 -18.48
CA ASP A 70 -11.90 22.21 -18.38
C ASP A 70 -12.99 21.31 -17.76
N LEU A 71 -12.97 20.02 -18.09
CA LEU A 71 -13.93 19.04 -17.57
C LEU A 71 -13.62 18.61 -16.14
N SER A 72 -12.44 18.89 -15.59
CA SER A 72 -12.16 18.61 -14.19
C SER A 72 -12.50 19.83 -13.33
N GLY A 73 -12.08 21.03 -13.76
CA GLY A 73 -12.25 22.27 -13.01
C GLY A 73 -13.62 22.94 -13.11
N THR A 74 -14.37 22.71 -14.19
CA THR A 74 -15.68 23.35 -14.40
C THR A 74 -16.75 22.35 -14.86
N ASN A 75 -17.97 22.54 -14.39
CA ASN A 75 -19.12 21.81 -14.90
C ASN A 75 -19.61 22.40 -16.23
N ARG A 76 -20.45 21.65 -16.95
CA ARG A 76 -20.94 22.06 -18.28
C ARG A 76 -21.81 23.32 -18.29
N GLY A 77 -22.25 23.83 -17.14
CA GLY A 77 -22.90 25.14 -17.08
C GLY A 77 -22.01 26.26 -16.58
N GLY A 78 -20.69 26.06 -16.54
CA GLY A 78 -19.72 27.09 -16.16
C GLY A 78 -19.57 27.29 -14.66
N GLY A 79 -20.17 26.44 -13.83
CA GLY A 79 -19.89 26.43 -12.40
C GLY A 79 -18.50 25.85 -12.14
N ALA A 80 -17.65 26.58 -11.42
CA ALA A 80 -16.37 26.06 -10.95
C ALA A 80 -16.62 24.89 -9.99
N ARG A 81 -15.70 23.93 -9.91
CA ARG A 81 -15.67 22.89 -8.88
C ARG A 81 -14.67 23.26 -7.80
N ILE A 82 -14.94 22.85 -6.56
CA ILE A 82 -14.05 23.09 -5.41
C ILE A 82 -13.56 21.76 -4.87
N LEU A 83 -12.26 21.69 -4.56
CA LEU A 83 -11.65 20.63 -3.79
C LEU A 83 -11.49 21.07 -2.34
N VAL A 84 -11.99 20.28 -1.39
CA VAL A 84 -11.89 20.53 0.05
C VAL A 84 -11.26 19.32 0.73
N TYR A 85 -10.21 19.53 1.51
CA TYR A 85 -9.63 18.48 2.37
C TYR A 85 -10.25 18.51 3.75
N ASP A 86 -10.23 17.35 4.42
CA ASP A 86 -10.49 17.30 5.85
C ASP A 86 -9.46 18.15 6.60
N PRO A 87 -9.85 19.14 7.42
CA PRO A 87 -8.91 19.95 8.19
C PRO A 87 -8.11 19.14 9.21
N ARG A 88 -8.62 17.96 9.60
CA ARG A 88 -7.96 16.99 10.48
C ARG A 88 -7.03 16.05 9.70
N LEU A 89 -6.84 16.27 8.40
CA LEU A 89 -5.89 15.54 7.58
C LEU A 89 -4.48 15.71 8.15
N ASN A 90 -3.90 14.60 8.59
CA ASN A 90 -2.51 14.53 9.01
C ASN A 90 -1.81 13.42 8.22
N LEU A 91 -0.82 13.83 7.43
CA LEU A 91 0.09 12.94 6.72
C LEU A 91 1.53 13.20 7.16
N ALA A 92 1.77 13.18 8.48
CA ALA A 92 3.01 13.43 9.23
C ALA A 92 3.69 14.80 9.00
N ASN A 93 3.95 15.16 7.73
CA ASN A 93 4.58 16.41 7.30
C ASN A 93 3.60 17.39 6.64
N LEU A 94 2.37 16.95 6.39
CA LEU A 94 1.24 17.82 6.04
C LEU A 94 0.29 17.84 7.23
N ASN A 95 0.33 18.93 8.00
CA ASN A 95 -0.77 19.31 8.89
C ASN A 95 -1.46 20.48 8.21
N LEU A 96 -2.67 20.27 7.70
CA LEU A 96 -3.44 21.36 7.11
C LEU A 96 -3.94 22.34 8.17
N GLY A 97 -4.14 21.88 9.42
CA GLY A 97 -4.66 22.71 10.52
C GLY A 97 -6.00 23.38 10.17
N GLU A 98 -6.50 24.24 11.06
CA GLU A 98 -7.56 25.20 10.72
C GLU A 98 -6.94 26.39 9.98
N VAL A 99 -6.35 26.18 8.80
CA VAL A 99 -5.80 27.28 8.00
C VAL A 99 -6.91 27.85 7.13
N GLU A 100 -7.16 29.15 7.26
CA GLU A 100 -8.12 29.90 6.45
C GLU A 100 -7.82 29.77 4.95
N PRO A 101 -8.83 29.82 4.05
CA PRO A 101 -8.66 29.53 2.62
C PRO A 101 -7.64 30.45 1.91
N ALA A 102 -7.40 31.64 2.45
CA ALA A 102 -6.46 32.62 1.92
C ALA A 102 -4.99 32.33 2.26
N GLU A 103 -4.71 31.42 3.19
CA GLU A 103 -3.35 31.14 3.69
C GLU A 103 -2.89 29.70 3.44
N LEU A 104 -3.70 28.85 2.79
CA LEU A 104 -3.25 27.52 2.36
C LEU A 104 -2.04 27.69 1.41
N PRO A 105 -0.84 27.19 1.76
CA PRO A 105 0.35 27.41 0.97
C PRO A 105 0.13 26.97 -0.48
N ALA A 106 0.54 27.81 -1.44
CA ALA A 106 0.42 27.55 -2.87
C ALA A 106 1.33 26.40 -3.39
N GLY A 107 1.77 25.48 -2.52
CA GLY A 107 2.72 24.42 -2.84
C GLY A 107 2.34 23.10 -2.17
N LEU A 108 2.24 22.07 -3.02
CA LEU A 108 2.27 20.61 -2.76
C LEU A 108 1.70 20.15 -1.41
N VAL A 109 0.51 19.56 -1.47
CA VAL A 109 -0.23 19.05 -0.29
C VAL A 109 0.32 17.73 0.21
N PHE A 110 0.89 16.83 -0.58
CA PHE A 110 1.61 15.69 -0.01
C PHE A 110 2.51 15.09 -1.06
N GLN A 111 3.70 14.68 -0.67
CA GLN A 111 4.55 13.82 -1.50
C GLN A 111 5.15 12.74 -0.60
N GLN A 112 4.97 11.48 -0.96
CA GLN A 112 5.56 10.39 -0.20
C GLN A 112 7.10 10.46 -0.29
N GLY A 113 7.72 10.65 0.87
CA GLY A 113 9.17 10.65 1.04
C GLY A 113 9.75 9.24 1.18
N PRO A 114 11.09 9.09 1.13
CA PRO A 114 11.77 7.79 1.16
C PRO A 114 11.59 6.99 2.48
N ASN A 115 10.92 7.59 3.48
CA ASN A 115 10.62 6.98 4.77
C ASN A 115 9.12 6.66 4.94
N GLY A 116 8.30 6.89 3.92
CA GLY A 116 6.85 6.77 4.01
C GLY A 116 6.24 7.86 4.90
N VAL A 117 5.09 7.53 5.52
CA VAL A 117 4.34 8.42 6.41
C VAL A 117 4.18 7.77 7.78
N ALA A 118 4.69 8.43 8.84
CA ALA A 118 4.63 7.86 10.20
C ALA A 118 3.20 7.66 10.71
N THR A 119 2.28 8.55 10.35
CA THR A 119 0.88 8.50 10.81
C THR A 119 -0.04 9.07 9.74
N VAL A 120 -1.17 8.40 9.53
CA VAL A 120 -2.23 8.82 8.61
C VAL A 120 -3.51 8.95 9.41
N THR A 121 -4.04 10.17 9.53
CA THR A 121 -5.37 10.40 10.13
C THR A 121 -6.25 11.20 9.19
N HIS A 122 -7.51 10.80 9.10
CA HIS A 122 -8.53 11.44 8.25
C HIS A 122 -8.07 11.75 6.82
N PRO A 123 -7.56 10.76 6.04
CA PRO A 123 -7.14 10.94 4.65
C PRO A 123 -8.35 11.11 3.71
N ARG A 124 -9.17 12.13 3.96
CA ARG A 124 -10.47 12.36 3.33
C ARG A 124 -10.48 13.69 2.60
N LEU A 125 -11.23 13.72 1.49
CA LEU A 125 -11.48 14.94 0.74
C LEU A 125 -12.84 14.88 0.08
N VAL A 126 -13.34 16.05 -0.31
CA VAL A 126 -14.59 16.22 -1.02
C VAL A 126 -14.34 17.08 -2.24
N VAL A 127 -14.87 16.65 -3.39
CA VAL A 127 -15.04 17.51 -4.56
C VAL A 127 -16.49 17.95 -4.59
N VAL A 128 -16.71 19.25 -4.65
CA VAL A 128 -18.05 19.85 -4.68
C VAL A 128 -18.25 20.50 -6.05
N SER A 129 -19.42 20.28 -6.64
CA SER A 129 -19.88 20.94 -7.87
C SER A 129 -21.31 21.43 -7.69
N CYS A 130 -21.62 22.61 -8.23
CA CYS A 130 -22.96 23.17 -8.21
C CYS A 130 -23.35 23.64 -9.63
N LEU A 131 -24.51 23.21 -10.13
CA LEU A 131 -24.99 23.63 -11.46
C LEU A 131 -25.41 25.10 -11.51
N GLN A 132 -25.67 25.70 -10.35
CA GLN A 132 -25.90 27.13 -10.18
C GLN A 132 -24.56 27.89 -10.14
N ALA A 133 -24.54 29.09 -10.73
CA ALA A 133 -23.36 29.94 -10.69
C ALA A 133 -23.10 30.50 -9.29
N GLY A 134 -21.82 30.53 -8.91
CA GLY A 134 -21.35 31.06 -7.62
C GLY A 134 -21.21 29.99 -6.54
N TRP A 135 -20.74 30.41 -5.38
CA TRP A 135 -20.51 29.58 -4.19
C TRP A 135 -21.06 30.30 -2.96
N PRO A 136 -21.47 29.58 -1.90
CA PRO A 136 -21.94 30.23 -0.70
C PRO A 136 -20.74 30.85 0.00
N THR A 137 -20.96 31.95 0.71
CA THR A 137 -20.01 32.42 1.72
C THR A 137 -20.06 31.50 2.93
N ALA A 138 -19.52 30.28 2.80
CA ALA A 138 -19.43 29.28 3.85
C ALA A 138 -17.97 28.84 4.03
N ALA A 139 -17.54 28.68 5.28
CA ALA A 139 -16.20 28.24 5.61
C ALA A 139 -16.08 26.71 5.48
N LEU A 140 -15.87 26.23 4.25
CA LEU A 140 -15.85 24.79 3.93
C LEU A 140 -14.61 24.05 4.49
N ASN A 141 -13.55 24.79 4.79
CA ASN A 141 -12.26 24.31 5.30
C ASN A 141 -12.20 24.27 6.85
N THR A 142 -13.31 24.51 7.53
CA THR A 142 -13.42 24.30 8.99
C THR A 142 -13.85 22.87 9.26
N GLU A 143 -13.59 22.34 10.45
CA GLU A 143 -14.01 20.97 10.81
C GLU A 143 -15.53 20.80 10.63
N ALA A 144 -16.33 21.74 11.15
CA ALA A 144 -17.78 21.73 11.01
C ALA A 144 -18.22 21.89 9.55
N GLY A 145 -17.52 22.72 8.77
CA GLY A 145 -17.77 22.90 7.34
C GLY A 145 -17.54 21.61 6.55
N PHE A 146 -16.40 20.96 6.77
CA PHE A 146 -16.07 19.68 6.13
C PHE A 146 -17.03 18.58 6.57
N ASP A 147 -17.28 18.43 7.88
CA ASP A 147 -18.20 17.42 8.42
C ASP A 147 -19.63 17.59 7.85
N SER A 148 -20.06 18.82 7.59
CA SER A 148 -21.36 19.11 6.96
C SER A 148 -21.45 18.66 5.50
N LEU A 149 -20.32 18.61 4.77
CA LEU A 149 -20.23 18.05 3.42
C LEU A 149 -20.08 16.53 3.46
N TRP A 150 -19.19 16.04 4.32
CA TRP A 150 -18.83 14.63 4.43
C TRP A 150 -19.99 13.77 4.90
N ASN A 151 -20.75 14.19 5.92
CA ASN A 151 -21.85 13.39 6.48
C ASN A 151 -23.20 13.64 5.80
N ARG A 152 -23.23 14.43 4.72
CA ARG A 152 -24.48 14.87 4.09
C ARG A 152 -25.23 13.73 3.39
N GLU A 153 -26.52 13.59 3.67
CA GLU A 153 -27.41 12.81 2.81
C GLU A 153 -27.52 13.41 1.40
N ALA A 154 -27.77 12.57 0.40
CA ALA A 154 -27.94 13.02 -0.98
C ALA A 154 -29.12 14.01 -1.10
N HIS A 155 -28.97 15.02 -1.96
CA HIS A 155 -30.01 16.01 -2.30
C HIS A 155 -30.48 16.92 -1.16
N GLN A 156 -29.68 17.07 -0.11
CA GLN A 156 -29.99 18.01 0.96
C GLN A 156 -28.84 19.02 1.16
N LEU A 157 -29.16 20.25 1.59
CA LEU A 157 -28.20 21.35 1.73
C LEU A 157 -27.59 21.43 3.13
N PRO A 158 -26.28 21.70 3.28
CA PRO A 158 -25.69 21.91 4.61
C PRO A 158 -26.44 22.99 5.39
N GLU A 159 -26.75 22.74 6.67
CA GLU A 159 -27.49 23.70 7.51
C GLU A 159 -26.75 25.03 7.72
N THR A 160 -25.42 24.98 7.58
CA THR A 160 -24.53 26.14 7.68
C THR A 160 -24.55 27.03 6.43
N TRP A 161 -25.20 26.59 5.34
CA TRP A 161 -25.25 27.35 4.10
C TRP A 161 -26.38 28.38 4.12
N PRO A 162 -26.24 29.50 3.38
CA PRO A 162 -27.28 30.50 3.29
C PRO A 162 -28.62 29.89 2.85
N ALA A 163 -29.69 30.26 3.55
CA ALA A 163 -31.03 29.81 3.21
C ALA A 163 -31.38 30.16 1.74
N GLY A 164 -31.80 29.16 0.97
CA GLY A 164 -32.12 29.32 -0.45
C GLY A 164 -30.92 29.22 -1.40
N TRP A 165 -29.75 28.76 -0.93
CA TRP A 165 -28.60 28.48 -1.79
C TRP A 165 -28.10 27.03 -1.70
N PRO A 166 -27.93 26.32 -2.84
CA PRO A 166 -28.48 26.65 -4.15
C PRO A 166 -30.02 26.72 -4.12
N ARG A 167 -30.57 27.35 -5.16
CA ARG A 167 -32.03 27.48 -5.35
C ARG A 167 -32.71 26.13 -5.32
N ASP A 168 -32.08 25.14 -5.95
CA ASP A 168 -32.55 23.76 -6.02
C ASP A 168 -31.48 22.84 -5.39
N PRO A 169 -31.79 22.12 -4.29
CA PRO A 169 -30.84 21.21 -3.64
C PRO A 169 -30.29 20.10 -4.54
N GLU A 170 -31.03 19.74 -5.58
CA GLU A 170 -30.66 18.71 -6.55
C GLU A 170 -29.50 19.14 -7.48
N ASP A 171 -29.16 20.44 -7.50
CA ASP A 171 -28.08 20.97 -8.31
C ASP A 171 -26.70 20.87 -7.63
N LEU A 172 -26.66 20.45 -6.37
CA LEU A 172 -25.44 20.24 -5.59
C LEU A 172 -24.96 18.79 -5.69
N PHE A 173 -23.72 18.61 -6.14
CA PHE A 173 -23.05 17.33 -6.26
C PHE A 173 -21.83 17.30 -5.34
N ILE A 174 -21.74 16.24 -4.55
CA ILE A 174 -20.69 16.03 -3.55
C ILE A 174 -20.09 14.66 -3.83
N GLU A 175 -18.84 14.65 -4.31
CA GLU A 175 -18.05 13.43 -4.44
C GLU A 175 -17.15 13.29 -3.23
N ARG A 176 -17.29 12.17 -2.51
CA ARG A 176 -16.51 11.88 -1.30
C ARG A 176 -15.42 10.91 -1.64
N VAL A 177 -14.18 11.31 -1.40
CA VAL A 177 -13.03 10.46 -1.67
C VAL A 177 -12.32 10.17 -0.36
N ASP A 178 -12.42 8.92 0.07
CA ASP A 178 -11.64 8.39 1.19
C ASP A 178 -10.36 7.75 0.65
N LEU A 179 -9.20 8.27 1.02
CA LEU A 179 -7.90 7.74 0.60
C LEU A 179 -7.34 6.73 1.61
N ALA A 180 -8.05 6.41 2.70
CA ALA A 180 -7.54 5.55 3.78
C ALA A 180 -7.11 4.16 3.28
N ASP A 181 -7.86 3.58 2.35
CA ASP A 181 -7.56 2.28 1.74
C ASP A 181 -6.34 2.29 0.80
N LEU A 182 -5.88 3.48 0.40
CA LEU A 182 -4.64 3.63 -0.34
C LEU A 182 -3.42 3.56 0.58
N PHE A 183 -3.55 3.78 1.89
CA PHE A 183 -2.43 3.74 2.82
C PHE A 183 -2.34 2.38 3.52
N HIS A 184 -1.23 1.68 3.27
CA HIS A 184 -0.95 0.37 3.86
C HIS A 184 0.16 0.51 4.89
N GLN A 185 -0.11 0.04 6.10
CA GLN A 185 0.90 0.01 7.17
C GLN A 185 1.92 -1.09 6.87
N VAL A 186 3.19 -0.71 6.88
CA VAL A 186 4.33 -1.62 6.76
C VAL A 186 5.18 -1.54 8.00
N THR A 187 5.44 -2.71 8.59
CA THR A 187 6.32 -2.85 9.75
C THR A 187 7.57 -3.61 9.36
N LEU A 188 8.72 -3.03 9.69
CA LEU A 188 10.03 -3.62 9.49
C LEU A 188 10.69 -3.85 10.84
N ASN A 189 11.07 -5.09 11.12
CA ASN A 189 11.64 -5.48 12.40
C ASN A 189 13.02 -6.10 12.18
N ASN A 190 14.05 -5.58 12.85
CA ASN A 190 15.36 -6.21 12.89
C ASN A 190 15.49 -7.04 14.16
N VAL A 191 15.43 -8.37 14.03
CA VAL A 191 15.68 -9.30 15.15
C VAL A 191 17.08 -9.89 15.11
N ASP A 192 17.87 -9.54 14.09
CA ASP A 192 19.26 -9.95 13.95
C ASP A 192 20.13 -9.22 14.99
N GLY A 193 20.88 -10.01 15.77
CA GLY A 193 21.75 -9.51 16.83
C GLY A 193 23.12 -9.01 16.35
N TYR A 194 23.42 -9.15 15.06
CA TYR A 194 24.77 -8.95 14.51
C TYR A 194 24.80 -7.98 13.34
N THR A 195 23.74 -7.92 12.55
CA THR A 195 23.71 -7.11 11.32
C THR A 195 22.56 -6.12 11.29
N ALA A 196 22.84 -4.91 10.77
CA ALA A 196 21.80 -3.93 10.52
C ALA A 196 20.97 -4.37 9.29
N ALA A 197 19.68 -4.05 9.29
CA ALA A 197 18.73 -4.50 8.27
C ALA A 197 18.52 -3.41 7.20
N PRO A 198 19.12 -3.50 6.01
CA PRO A 198 19.00 -2.47 4.98
C PRO A 198 17.72 -2.62 4.15
N TYR A 199 17.08 -1.49 3.83
CA TYR A 199 15.85 -1.42 3.04
C TYR A 199 15.74 -0.06 2.33
N ALA A 200 14.87 0.03 1.31
CA ALA A 200 14.54 1.28 0.64
C ALA A 200 13.07 1.32 0.22
N PHE A 201 12.41 2.48 0.37
CA PHE A 201 11.09 2.73 -0.23
C PHE A 201 11.28 3.53 -1.51
N LEU A 202 10.84 2.97 -2.64
CA LEU A 202 11.15 3.50 -3.95
C LEU A 202 10.00 4.38 -4.46
N ASN A 203 10.14 5.71 -4.34
CA ASN A 203 9.05 6.63 -4.67
C ASN A 203 9.03 7.15 -6.12
N ARG A 204 10.17 7.12 -6.83
CA ARG A 204 10.29 7.71 -8.18
C ARG A 204 11.05 6.85 -9.20
N GLY A 205 11.31 5.58 -8.88
CA GLY A 205 11.96 4.64 -9.81
C GLY A 205 12.48 3.39 -9.13
N LEU A 206 12.63 2.30 -9.91
CA LEU A 206 13.05 0.99 -9.40
C LEU A 206 14.58 0.86 -9.20
N SER A 207 15.35 1.89 -9.59
CA SER A 207 16.82 1.85 -9.67
C SER A 207 17.54 2.47 -8.46
N GLY A 208 16.85 2.70 -7.34
CA GLY A 208 17.30 3.55 -6.22
C GLY A 208 18.47 2.99 -5.40
N ASN A 209 19.68 2.92 -5.95
CA ASN A 209 20.91 2.59 -5.21
C ASN A 209 21.38 3.70 -4.25
N ALA A 210 20.70 4.86 -4.23
CA ALA A 210 21.09 6.02 -3.43
C ALA A 210 20.29 6.20 -2.12
N GLU A 211 19.23 5.41 -1.88
CA GLU A 211 18.29 5.60 -0.77
C GLU A 211 18.19 4.34 0.12
N THR A 212 19.32 3.78 0.52
CA THR A 212 19.32 2.63 1.45
C THR A 212 19.25 3.13 2.88
N ASN A 213 18.07 3.00 3.49
CA ASN A 213 17.87 3.11 4.93
C ASN A 213 18.35 1.81 5.61
N SER A 214 18.57 1.88 6.93
CA SER A 214 18.94 0.69 7.69
C SER A 214 18.38 0.74 9.11
N ILE A 215 17.90 -0.40 9.60
CA ILE A 215 17.47 -0.60 10.99
C ILE A 215 18.67 -1.13 11.78
N PRO A 216 19.20 -0.36 12.75
CA PRO A 216 20.32 -0.82 13.57
C PRO A 216 20.00 -2.09 14.36
N VAL A 217 21.05 -2.82 14.75
CA VAL A 217 20.93 -3.95 15.67
C VAL A 217 20.29 -3.50 16.98
N GLY A 218 19.29 -4.25 17.46
CA GLY A 218 18.60 -3.97 18.72
C GLY A 218 17.67 -2.74 18.70
N ALA A 219 17.45 -2.13 17.54
CA ALA A 219 16.47 -1.05 17.40
C ALA A 219 15.03 -1.59 17.50
N SER A 220 14.10 -0.73 17.94
CA SER A 220 12.68 -1.06 17.90
C SER A 220 12.17 -1.20 16.46
N PRO A 221 11.13 -2.02 16.23
CA PRO A 221 10.49 -2.13 14.92
C PRO A 221 10.05 -0.76 14.40
N ILE A 222 10.28 -0.51 13.11
CA ILE A 222 9.81 0.69 12.43
C ILE A 222 8.46 0.37 11.81
N SER A 223 7.48 1.25 12.02
CA SER A 223 6.18 1.18 11.36
C SER A 223 5.90 2.48 10.62
N THR A 224 5.51 2.35 9.36
CA THR A 224 5.22 3.48 8.47
C THR A 224 4.07 3.13 7.53
N HIS A 225 3.39 4.13 6.99
CA HIS A 225 2.34 3.95 6.00
C HIS A 225 2.88 4.29 4.62
N LEU A 226 2.57 3.44 3.66
CA LEU A 226 2.93 3.60 2.25
C LEU A 226 1.69 3.56 1.38
N LEU A 227 1.69 4.36 0.33
CA LEU A 227 0.64 4.36 -0.68
C LEU A 227 0.60 3.01 -1.42
N HIS A 228 -0.58 2.63 -1.87
CA HIS A 228 -0.85 1.38 -2.58
C HIS A 228 -0.01 1.26 -3.85
N SER A 229 0.62 0.11 -4.07
CA SER A 229 1.62 -0.18 -5.10
C SER A 229 2.98 0.53 -4.92
N THR A 230 3.31 1.03 -3.71
CA THR A 230 4.69 1.51 -3.45
C THR A 230 5.65 0.31 -3.46
N PRO A 231 6.73 0.34 -4.25
CA PRO A 231 7.78 -0.67 -4.20
C PRO A 231 8.66 -0.50 -2.94
N ILE A 232 8.86 -1.60 -2.23
CA ILE A 232 9.88 -1.74 -1.19
C ILE A 232 10.99 -2.63 -1.71
N ARG A 233 12.22 -2.15 -1.60
CA ARG A 233 13.42 -2.95 -1.79
C ARG A 233 13.94 -3.43 -0.44
N LEU A 234 14.13 -4.73 -0.34
CA LEU A 234 14.67 -5.41 0.82
C LEU A 234 16.05 -5.91 0.42
N ASP A 235 17.09 -5.42 1.09
CA ASP A 235 18.47 -5.70 0.73
C ASP A 235 19.10 -6.72 1.72
N TYR A 236 20.07 -7.49 1.24
CA TYR A 236 20.87 -8.37 2.12
C TYR A 236 21.73 -7.55 3.09
N ALA A 237 22.23 -8.20 4.15
CA ALA A 237 23.24 -7.60 5.01
C ALA A 237 24.38 -6.96 4.19
N GLY A 238 24.72 -5.70 4.51
CA GLY A 238 25.69 -4.90 3.76
C GLY A 238 25.09 -3.93 2.72
N GLY A 239 23.81 -4.07 2.37
CA GLY A 239 23.05 -3.05 1.64
C GLY A 239 23.40 -2.84 0.15
N THR A 240 24.30 -3.65 -0.41
CA THR A 240 24.73 -3.58 -1.81
C THR A 240 23.97 -4.49 -2.76
N LEU A 241 23.36 -5.57 -2.25
CA LEU A 241 22.61 -6.53 -3.04
C LEU A 241 21.16 -6.58 -2.60
N SER A 242 20.25 -6.43 -3.57
CA SER A 242 18.81 -6.53 -3.32
C SER A 242 18.38 -7.98 -3.26
N GLN A 243 17.76 -8.35 -2.14
CA GLN A 243 17.16 -9.66 -1.94
C GLN A 243 15.79 -9.73 -2.62
N ALA A 244 14.95 -8.71 -2.42
CA ALA A 244 13.61 -8.69 -2.96
C ALA A 244 13.15 -7.26 -3.28
N LEU A 245 12.29 -7.17 -4.30
CA LEU A 245 11.56 -5.97 -4.65
C LEU A 245 10.07 -6.31 -4.60
N VAL A 246 9.34 -5.71 -3.67
CA VAL A 246 7.94 -6.07 -3.38
C VAL A 246 7.05 -4.85 -3.53
N LEU A 247 5.93 -4.99 -4.24
CA LEU A 247 4.89 -3.98 -4.30
C LEU A 247 3.93 -4.14 -3.13
N ILE A 248 3.65 -3.05 -2.42
CA ILE A 248 2.76 -3.05 -1.27
C ILE A 248 1.32 -2.85 -1.73
N THR A 249 0.52 -3.90 -1.65
CA THR A 249 -0.91 -3.87 -1.98
C THR A 249 -1.79 -4.06 -0.75
N GLU A 250 -1.21 -4.46 0.37
CA GLU A 250 -1.85 -4.80 1.63
C GLU A 250 -0.90 -4.45 2.80
N PRO A 251 -1.39 -4.34 4.04
CA PRO A 251 -0.54 -4.20 5.21
C PRO A 251 0.46 -5.37 5.31
N ALA A 252 1.73 -5.05 5.54
CA ALA A 252 2.79 -6.05 5.50
C ALA A 252 3.74 -5.92 6.69
N SER A 253 4.31 -7.05 7.11
CA SER A 253 5.35 -7.08 8.14
C SER A 253 6.53 -7.91 7.65
N TYR A 254 7.73 -7.40 7.83
CA TYR A 254 8.97 -8.06 7.48
C TYR A 254 9.91 -8.11 8.67
N THR A 255 10.54 -9.26 8.85
CA THR A 255 11.52 -9.53 9.89
C THR A 255 12.87 -9.80 9.25
N PHE A 256 13.91 -9.11 9.69
CA PHE A 256 15.28 -9.34 9.28
C PHE A 256 16.00 -10.22 10.29
N GLU A 257 16.53 -11.34 9.81
CA GLU A 257 17.13 -12.40 10.63
C GLU A 257 18.17 -13.16 9.79
N GLY A 258 19.35 -13.43 10.35
CA GLY A 258 20.42 -14.15 9.67
C GLY A 258 20.91 -13.43 8.40
N GLY A 259 20.94 -12.10 8.44
CA GLY A 259 21.34 -11.25 7.31
C GLY A 259 20.33 -11.20 6.15
N ARG A 260 19.08 -11.64 6.35
CA ARG A 260 18.04 -11.72 5.30
C ARG A 260 16.67 -11.27 5.80
N TRP A 261 15.87 -10.70 4.89
CA TRP A 261 14.47 -10.36 5.14
C TRP A 261 13.54 -11.55 4.92
N ASN A 262 12.57 -11.72 5.82
CA ASN A 262 11.54 -12.75 5.76
C ASN A 262 10.16 -12.14 6.07
N ARG A 263 9.09 -12.69 5.49
CA ARG A 263 7.70 -12.27 5.82
C ARG A 263 7.22 -12.76 7.20
N ARG A 264 7.95 -13.69 7.81
CA ARG A 264 7.71 -14.24 9.14
C ARG A 264 9.06 -14.40 9.83
N ALA A 265 9.11 -14.21 11.14
CA ALA A 265 10.26 -14.62 11.92
C ALA A 265 10.42 -16.14 11.77
N ILE A 266 11.60 -16.61 11.38
CA ILE A 266 11.86 -18.03 11.16
C ILE A 266 12.34 -18.64 12.47
N SER A 267 13.22 -17.96 13.20
CA SER A 267 13.30 -18.11 14.64
C SER A 267 12.40 -17.03 15.27
N GLY A 268 11.23 -17.43 15.79
CA GLY A 268 10.50 -16.55 16.71
C GLY A 268 11.47 -16.13 17.82
N VAL A 269 11.50 -14.84 18.18
CA VAL A 269 12.42 -14.20 19.15
C VAL A 269 13.07 -15.23 20.08
N SER A 270 14.19 -15.78 19.64
CA SER A 270 14.98 -16.75 20.37
C SER A 270 16.42 -16.51 20.01
N GLY A 271 17.03 -15.55 20.73
CA GLY A 271 18.43 -15.72 21.06
C GLY A 271 18.54 -17.08 21.77
N ALA A 272 19.19 -18.12 21.25
CA ALA A 272 19.96 -18.25 20.02
C ALA A 272 19.45 -19.49 19.26
N CYS A 273 19.85 -19.67 18.00
CA CYS A 273 20.11 -21.02 17.49
C CYS A 273 20.80 -21.80 18.62
N GLY A 274 20.21 -22.92 19.08
CA GLY A 274 20.84 -23.77 20.10
C GLY A 274 22.28 -24.10 19.69
N GLU A 275 23.09 -24.64 20.59
CA GLU A 275 24.51 -24.94 20.33
C GLU A 275 24.75 -25.61 18.96
N LEU A 276 23.85 -26.51 18.54
CA LEU A 276 23.85 -27.13 17.23
C LEU A 276 23.69 -26.15 16.06
N GLY A 277 22.77 -25.19 16.13
CA GLY A 277 22.56 -24.22 15.05
C GLY A 277 23.74 -23.25 14.92
N GLN A 278 24.38 -22.87 16.03
CA GLN A 278 25.65 -22.11 15.99
C GLN A 278 26.79 -22.92 15.38
N GLN A 279 26.85 -24.24 15.66
CA GLN A 279 27.84 -25.12 15.04
C GLN A 279 27.60 -25.30 13.54
N VAL A 280 26.33 -25.44 13.12
CA VAL A 280 25.95 -25.49 11.70
C VAL A 280 26.31 -24.20 10.99
N GLU A 281 26.05 -23.04 11.59
CA GLU A 281 26.40 -21.75 11.00
C GLU A 281 27.91 -21.55 10.91
N ARG A 282 28.69 -21.92 11.95
CA ARG A 282 30.16 -21.94 11.89
C ARG A 282 30.70 -22.89 10.83
N PHE A 283 30.05 -24.03 10.64
CA PHE A 283 30.42 -25.00 9.61
C PHE A 283 30.14 -24.45 8.21
N LEU A 284 28.99 -23.81 7.98
CA LEU A 284 28.61 -23.22 6.69
C LEU A 284 29.41 -21.95 6.34
N SER A 285 29.87 -21.20 7.34
CA SER A 285 30.59 -19.93 7.16
C SER A 285 32.11 -20.07 7.03
N ARG A 286 32.65 -21.28 7.17
CA ARG A 286 34.08 -21.54 6.93
C ARG A 286 34.38 -21.30 5.45
N SER A 287 35.27 -20.35 5.18
CA SER A 287 35.62 -19.89 3.83
C SER A 287 36.60 -20.80 3.08
N ASP A 288 37.13 -21.82 3.75
CA ASP A 288 38.05 -22.82 3.23
C ASP A 288 37.33 -24.02 2.62
N TRP A 289 36.01 -24.14 2.78
CA TRP A 289 35.25 -25.17 2.09
C TRP A 289 35.06 -24.82 0.61
N GLY A 290 35.67 -25.64 -0.26
CA GLY A 290 35.40 -25.65 -1.69
C GLY A 290 34.10 -26.37 -2.03
N VAL A 291 33.88 -26.52 -3.34
CA VAL A 291 32.97 -27.55 -3.86
C VAL A 291 33.88 -28.66 -4.35
N THR A 292 33.71 -29.87 -3.81
CA THR A 292 34.54 -31.01 -4.19
C THR A 292 34.28 -31.42 -5.64
N ASP A 293 35.16 -32.23 -6.22
CA ASP A 293 34.99 -32.81 -7.56
C ASP A 293 33.69 -33.62 -7.72
N LEU A 294 33.09 -34.08 -6.61
CA LEU A 294 31.81 -34.78 -6.57
C LEU A 294 30.60 -33.85 -6.38
N GLY A 295 30.82 -32.53 -6.34
CA GLY A 295 29.78 -31.52 -6.14
C GLY A 295 29.35 -31.37 -4.68
N THR A 296 30.08 -31.97 -3.74
CA THR A 296 29.79 -31.87 -2.30
C THR A 296 30.19 -30.49 -1.81
N ASN A 297 29.30 -29.86 -1.05
CA ASN A 297 29.58 -28.62 -0.36
C ASN A 297 28.99 -28.66 1.07
N PRO A 298 29.39 -27.75 1.98
CA PRO A 298 28.90 -27.75 3.36
C PRO A 298 27.37 -27.71 3.48
N SER A 299 26.68 -27.08 2.53
CA SER A 299 25.22 -27.03 2.53
C SER A 299 24.60 -28.40 2.23
N THR A 300 25.19 -29.18 1.33
CA THR A 300 24.73 -30.55 1.03
C THR A 300 24.91 -31.50 2.21
N VAL A 301 26.00 -31.38 2.96
CA VAL A 301 26.25 -32.17 4.18
C VAL A 301 25.23 -31.81 5.27
N VAL A 302 24.99 -30.52 5.50
CA VAL A 302 24.01 -30.05 6.49
C VAL A 302 22.58 -30.47 6.13
N LEU A 303 22.21 -30.39 4.85
CA LEU A 303 20.91 -30.89 4.37
C LEU A 303 20.79 -32.41 4.60
N GLY A 304 21.82 -33.19 4.29
CA GLY A 304 21.86 -34.62 4.57
C GLY A 304 21.73 -34.96 6.06
N MET A 305 22.32 -34.15 6.95
CA MET A 305 22.13 -34.29 8.40
C MET A 305 20.66 -34.03 8.80
N PHE A 306 20.03 -32.99 8.27
CA PHE A 306 18.62 -32.69 8.55
C PHE A 306 17.68 -33.77 8.02
N ASP A 307 17.94 -34.29 6.82
CA ASP A 307 17.17 -35.38 6.24
C ASP A 307 17.27 -36.66 7.08
N LEU A 308 18.47 -36.98 7.58
CA LEU A 308 18.68 -38.11 8.49
C LEU A 308 17.92 -37.93 9.81
N LEU A 309 18.00 -36.74 10.42
CA LEU A 309 17.28 -36.44 11.67
C LEU A 309 15.77 -36.51 11.48
N LYS A 310 15.26 -35.94 10.38
CA LYS A 310 13.85 -35.97 10.01
C LYS A 310 13.37 -37.41 9.79
N GLY A 311 14.11 -38.21 9.03
CA GLY A 311 13.80 -39.62 8.81
C GLY A 311 13.76 -40.41 10.12
N GLY A 312 14.66 -40.09 11.06
CA GLY A 312 14.70 -40.68 12.40
C GLY A 312 13.47 -40.31 13.24
N THR A 313 13.07 -39.05 13.22
CA THR A 313 11.85 -38.59 13.91
C THR A 313 10.59 -39.20 13.31
N ASP A 314 10.51 -39.34 11.99
CA ASP A 314 9.35 -39.91 11.30
C ASP A 314 9.25 -41.43 11.60
N TRP A 315 10.39 -42.14 11.66
CA TRP A 315 10.43 -43.54 12.07
C TRP A 315 10.08 -43.74 13.54
N ALA A 316 10.59 -42.88 14.44
CA ALA A 316 10.26 -42.90 15.86
C ALA A 316 8.78 -42.59 16.12
N ALA A 317 8.21 -41.60 15.42
CA ALA A 317 6.80 -41.25 15.49
C ALA A 317 5.89 -42.39 15.00
N SER A 318 6.40 -43.22 14.09
CA SER A 318 5.75 -44.46 13.63
C SER A 318 5.93 -45.64 14.60
N GLY A 319 6.41 -45.38 15.83
CA GLY A 319 6.64 -46.40 16.86
C GLY A 319 7.78 -47.36 16.53
N PHE A 320 8.70 -46.96 15.65
CA PHE A 320 9.72 -47.82 15.05
C PHE A 320 9.16 -49.04 14.30
N GLY A 321 7.86 -49.03 13.99
CA GLY A 321 7.16 -50.19 13.43
C GLY A 321 7.66 -50.56 12.03
N ALA A 322 7.77 -51.87 11.78
CA ALA A 322 7.88 -52.40 10.42
C ALA A 322 6.52 -52.19 9.74
N SER A 323 6.44 -51.26 8.79
CA SER A 323 5.22 -51.03 8.01
C SER A 323 4.99 -52.22 7.06
N GLY A 324 4.37 -53.28 7.59
CA GLY A 324 3.80 -54.36 6.79
C GLY A 324 4.74 -55.52 6.41
N GLY A 325 5.79 -55.82 7.18
CA GLY A 325 6.59 -57.02 6.93
C GLY A 325 7.47 -57.47 8.09
N ASP A 326 7.92 -58.72 8.05
CA ASP A 326 8.53 -59.47 9.17
C ASP A 326 9.93 -58.97 9.61
N SER A 327 10.43 -57.87 9.03
CA SER A 327 11.72 -57.30 9.41
C SER A 327 11.73 -55.77 9.37
N GLN A 328 12.48 -55.18 10.30
CA GLN A 328 12.76 -53.73 10.36
C GLN A 328 13.38 -53.15 9.06
N TRP A 329 13.90 -54.01 8.18
CA TRP A 329 14.48 -53.66 6.88
C TRP A 329 13.44 -53.33 5.80
N GLN A 330 12.16 -53.64 6.04
CA GLN A 330 11.08 -53.39 5.09
C GLN A 330 10.33 -52.08 5.38
N ALA A 331 10.62 -51.40 6.49
CA ALA A 331 10.07 -50.07 6.76
C ALA A 331 10.73 -49.03 5.85
N PRO A 332 9.96 -48.29 5.00
CA PRO A 332 10.53 -47.29 4.09
C PRO A 332 11.35 -46.21 4.81
N ALA A 333 10.91 -45.78 6.00
CA ALA A 333 11.62 -44.79 6.80
C ALA A 333 12.95 -45.32 7.38
N ALA A 334 12.98 -46.58 7.82
CA ALA A 334 14.22 -47.20 8.28
C ALA A 334 15.22 -47.39 7.13
N ARG A 335 14.73 -47.85 5.96
CA ARG A 335 15.55 -47.99 4.76
C ARG A 335 16.16 -46.67 4.30
N PHE A 336 15.37 -45.59 4.32
CA PHE A 336 15.87 -44.25 4.04
C PHE A 336 17.04 -43.87 4.97
N LEU A 337 16.96 -44.17 6.27
CA LEU A 337 18.07 -43.92 7.19
C LEU A 337 19.33 -44.73 6.85
N TYR A 338 19.16 -46.01 6.48
CA TYR A 338 20.28 -46.87 6.08
C TYR A 338 20.91 -46.46 4.75
N ASP A 339 20.16 -45.86 3.84
CA ASP A 339 20.68 -45.36 2.57
C ASP A 339 21.29 -43.95 2.72
N ALA A 340 20.69 -43.09 3.56
CA ALA A 340 21.15 -41.72 3.80
C ALA A 340 22.41 -41.64 4.68
N ALA A 341 22.55 -42.50 5.69
CA ALA A 341 23.70 -42.44 6.60
C ALA A 341 25.06 -42.70 5.91
N PRO A 342 25.21 -43.71 5.02
CA PRO A 342 26.43 -43.90 4.24
C PRO A 342 26.70 -42.75 3.27
N GLN A 343 25.68 -42.16 2.66
CA GLN A 343 25.84 -41.01 1.75
C GLN A 343 26.27 -39.75 2.49
N LEU A 344 25.72 -39.51 3.68
CA LEU A 344 26.17 -38.44 4.56
C LEU A 344 27.61 -38.66 5.02
N MET A 345 27.97 -39.89 5.36
CA MET A 345 29.34 -40.24 5.74
C MET A 345 30.30 -39.98 4.57
N LEU A 346 30.00 -40.46 3.38
CA LEU A 346 30.82 -40.26 2.18
C LEU A 346 30.98 -38.77 1.83
N SER A 347 29.89 -38.00 1.86
CA SER A 347 29.95 -36.55 1.60
C SER A 347 30.73 -35.80 2.70
N SER A 348 30.66 -36.26 3.95
CA SER A 348 31.46 -35.68 5.03
C SER A 348 32.95 -35.99 4.90
N TRP A 349 33.32 -37.21 4.46
CA TRP A 349 34.71 -37.60 4.22
C TRP A 349 35.33 -36.85 3.04
N ASP A 350 34.59 -36.76 1.94
CA ASP A 350 34.97 -36.03 0.73
C ASP A 350 35.28 -34.55 1.04
N LEU A 351 34.51 -33.95 1.95
CA LEU A 351 34.74 -32.57 2.38
C LEU A 351 35.98 -32.42 3.29
N ILE A 352 36.43 -33.48 3.99
CA ILE A 352 37.56 -33.43 4.95
C ILE A 352 38.92 -33.69 4.26
N ASP A 353 38.94 -34.41 3.15
CA ASP A 353 40.17 -34.83 2.45
C ASP A 353 40.70 -33.79 1.42
N GLU A 354 40.06 -32.62 1.31
CA GLU A 354 40.58 -31.40 0.64
C GLU A 354 41.35 -30.49 1.61
#